data_AF-A0A377M3W5-F1
#
_entry.id   AF-A0A377M3W5-F1
#
_cell.length_a   1.000
_cell.length_b   1.000
_cell.length_c   1.000
_cell.angle_alpha   90.00
_cell.angle_beta   90.00
_cell.angle_gamma   90.00
#
_symmetry.space_group_name_H-M   'P 1'
#
loop_
_entity.id
_entity.type
_entity.pdbx_description
1 polymer ?
#
loop_
_entity_poly.entity_id
_entity_poly.type
_entity_poly.pdbx_seq_one_letter_code
_entity_poly.pdbx_strand_id
1 'polypeptide(L)'
;MISVVVKGDAQRATEVIRKLKLFTLAESLGGVESLVSQPYSMTHASIPREQRLANGIVPQLIRLSVGIEEADDLIADLSQALEK
;
A
#
# COMPACT_ATOMS: atom_id res chain seq x y z
N MET A 1 0.79 2.24 11.50
CA MET A 1 1.43 1.69 10.28
C MET A 1 0.97 0.26 10.09
N ILE A 2 0.45 -0.07 8.91
CA ILE A 2 -0.07 -1.40 8.58
C ILE A 2 0.50 -1.83 7.23
N SER A 3 0.99 -3.07 7.14
CA SER A 3 1.42 -3.67 5.87
C SER A 3 0.56 -4.87 5.57
N VAL A 4 0.05 -4.97 4.33
CA VAL A 4 -0.82 -6.07 3.89
C VAL A 4 -0.39 -6.57 2.52
N VAL A 5 -0.56 -7.88 2.32
CA VAL A 5 -0.33 -8.51 1.02
C VAL A 5 -1.68 -8.64 0.32
N VAL A 6 -1.83 -7.97 -0.81
CA VAL A 6 -3.05 -8.03 -1.63
C VAL A 6 -3.14 -9.41 -2.29
N LYS A 7 -4.29 -10.07 -2.17
CA LYS A 7 -4.53 -11.34 -2.86
C LYS A 7 -4.60 -11.11 -4.37
N GLY A 8 -3.78 -11.83 -5.13
CA GLY A 8 -3.72 -11.73 -6.59
C GLY A 8 -2.29 -11.66 -7.10
N ASP A 9 -2.13 -11.14 -8.31
CA ASP A 9 -0.83 -10.92 -8.93
C ASP A 9 -0.23 -9.55 -8.56
N ALA A 10 0.96 -9.25 -9.08
CA ALA A 10 1.64 -7.99 -8.83
C ALA A 10 0.84 -6.78 -9.33
N GLN A 11 0.09 -6.95 -10.42
CA GLN A 11 -0.70 -5.90 -11.04
C GLN A 11 -1.88 -5.48 -10.16
N ARG A 12 -2.50 -6.44 -9.45
CA ARG A 12 -3.60 -6.18 -8.53
C ARG A 12 -3.24 -5.15 -7.47
N ALA A 13 -2.03 -5.19 -6.91
CA ALA A 13 -1.60 -4.19 -5.91
C ALA A 13 -1.53 -2.78 -6.51
N THR A 14 -1.01 -2.64 -7.73
CA THR A 14 -0.99 -1.36 -8.45
C THR A 14 -2.41 -0.87 -8.75
N GLU A 15 -3.34 -1.75 -9.12
CA GLU A 15 -4.74 -1.40 -9.35
C GLU A 15 -5.43 -0.93 -8.07
N VAL A 16 -5.22 -1.61 -6.93
CA VAL A 16 -5.75 -1.17 -5.63
C VAL A 16 -5.24 0.24 -5.32
N ILE A 17 -3.92 0.47 -5.42
CA ILE A 17 -3.32 1.79 -5.14
C ILE A 17 -3.94 2.87 -6.02
N ARG A 18 -4.18 2.59 -7.31
CA ARG A 18 -4.79 3.54 -8.25
C ARG A 18 -6.27 3.81 -7.98
N LYS A 19 -6.98 2.88 -7.35
CA LYS A 19 -8.41 3.03 -7.01
C LYS A 19 -8.63 3.80 -5.70
N LEU A 20 -7.61 3.93 -4.84
CA LEU A 20 -7.71 4.69 -3.59
C LEU A 20 -7.85 6.18 -3.89
N LYS A 21 -8.71 6.86 -3.13
CA LYS A 21 -9.02 8.28 -3.30
C LYS A 21 -8.54 9.12 -2.13
N LEU A 22 -8.52 8.56 -0.91
CA LEU A 22 -8.09 9.25 0.30
C LEU A 22 -6.61 8.99 0.59
N PHE A 23 -6.12 7.80 0.30
CA PHE A 23 -4.71 7.48 0.48
C PHE A 23 -3.86 8.05 -0.65
N THR A 24 -2.95 8.97 -0.32
CA THR A 24 -2.00 9.52 -1.29
C THR A 24 -0.81 8.58 -1.49
N LEU A 25 -0.43 8.33 -2.75
CA LEU A 25 0.78 7.57 -3.06
C LEU A 25 2.04 8.37 -2.71
N ALA A 26 2.70 8.02 -1.61
CA ALA A 26 3.93 8.68 -1.16
C ALA A 26 4.81 7.75 -0.31
N GLU A 27 6.11 8.01 -0.25
CA GLU A 27 7.06 7.20 0.52
C GLU A 27 7.10 7.54 2.02
N SER A 28 6.66 8.74 2.39
CA SER A 28 6.63 9.25 3.75
C SER A 28 5.63 8.51 4.65
N LEU A 29 5.64 8.81 5.95
CA LEU A 29 4.81 8.16 6.96
C LEU A 29 4.63 9.04 8.21
N GLY A 30 3.53 8.83 8.94
CA GLY A 30 3.26 9.48 10.23
C GLY A 30 2.71 10.91 10.16
N GLY A 31 2.30 11.36 8.98
CA GLY A 31 1.56 12.61 8.78
C GLY A 31 0.12 12.53 9.29
N VAL A 32 -0.58 13.66 9.22
CA VAL A 32 -2.03 13.73 9.49
C VAL A 32 -2.83 13.14 8.34
N GLU A 33 -2.26 13.17 7.14
CA GLU A 33 -2.80 12.60 5.92
C GLU A 33 -2.49 11.09 5.80
N SER A 34 -3.46 10.36 5.23
CA SER A 34 -3.31 8.95 4.91
C SER A 34 -2.46 8.75 3.65
N LEU A 35 -1.46 7.87 3.76
CA LEU A 35 -0.52 7.55 2.68
C LEU A 35 -0.48 6.05 2.37
N VAL A 36 -0.27 5.73 1.10
CA VAL A 36 -0.03 4.36 0.62
C VAL A 36 1.30 4.30 -0.13
N SER A 37 2.02 3.19 0.01
CA SER A 37 3.25 2.92 -0.74
C SER A 37 3.35 1.44 -1.12
N GLN A 38 4.11 1.13 -2.17
CA GLN A 38 4.45 -0.23 -2.56
C GLN A 38 5.96 -0.45 -2.30
N PRO A 39 6.34 -1.04 -1.15
CA PRO A 39 7.76 -1.14 -0.77
C PRO A 39 8.64 -1.84 -1.81
N TYR A 40 8.09 -2.85 -2.51
CA TYR A 40 8.81 -3.62 -3.53
C TYR A 40 9.39 -2.76 -4.68
N SER A 41 8.62 -1.77 -5.15
CA SER A 41 8.95 -0.94 -6.31
C SER A 41 9.44 0.47 -5.93
N MET A 42 9.27 0.87 -4.67
CA MET A 42 9.57 2.22 -4.17
C MET A 42 10.72 2.17 -3.14
N THR A 43 10.41 2.30 -1.85
CA THR A 43 11.38 2.45 -0.76
C THR A 43 12.44 1.36 -0.65
N HIS A 44 12.16 0.13 -1.10
CA HIS A 44 13.10 -0.99 -1.06
C HIS A 44 13.57 -1.41 -2.47
N ALA A 45 13.35 -0.57 -3.49
CA ALA A 45 13.71 -0.85 -4.87
C ALA A 45 15.22 -1.13 -5.06
N SER A 46 16.07 -0.57 -4.21
CA SER A 46 17.53 -0.75 -4.21
C SER A 46 18.00 -2.08 -3.62
N ILE A 47 17.15 -2.81 -2.87
CA ILE A 47 17.50 -4.11 -2.29
C ILE A 47 17.43 -5.19 -3.39
N PRO A 48 18.42 -6.11 -3.47
CA PRO A 48 18.38 -7.23 -4.40
C PRO A 48 17.06 -8.01 -4.33
N ARG A 49 16.55 -8.43 -5.50
CA ARG A 49 15.24 -9.10 -5.62
C ARG A 49 15.09 -10.28 -4.68
N GLU A 50 16.10 -11.15 -4.61
CA GLU A 50 16.06 -12.35 -3.77
C GLU A 50 15.95 -11.98 -2.29
N GLN A 51 16.69 -10.97 -1.85
CA GLN A 51 16.64 -10.47 -0.47
C GLN A 51 15.30 -9.81 -0.16
N ARG A 52 14.70 -9.06 -1.09
CA ARG A 52 13.34 -8.53 -0.92
C ARG A 52 12.33 -9.66 -0.67
N LEU A 53 12.32 -10.65 -1.56
CA LEU A 53 11.38 -11.77 -1.49
C LEU A 53 11.58 -12.59 -0.20
N ALA A 54 12.84 -12.83 0.20
CA ALA A 54 13.15 -13.53 1.45
C ALA A 54 12.65 -12.80 2.71
N ASN A 55 12.56 -11.47 2.67
CA ASN A 55 12.02 -10.64 3.75
C ASN A 55 10.51 -10.37 3.64
N GLY A 56 9.80 -11.10 2.76
CA GLY A 56 8.36 -10.90 2.56
C GLY A 56 7.99 -9.61 1.81
N ILE A 57 8.97 -8.90 1.26
CA ILE A 57 8.75 -7.73 0.40
C ILE A 57 8.41 -8.25 -0.99
N VAL A 58 7.15 -8.68 -1.15
CA VAL A 58 6.61 -9.17 -2.41
C VAL A 58 5.98 -8.04 -3.22
N PRO A 59 5.82 -8.17 -4.56
CA PRO A 59 5.16 -7.15 -5.38
C PRO A 59 3.74 -6.81 -4.92
N GLN A 60 3.05 -7.75 -4.26
CA GLN A 60 1.69 -7.54 -3.76
C GLN A 60 1.62 -6.79 -2.42
N LEU A 61 2.77 -6.50 -1.81
CA LEU A 61 2.85 -5.81 -0.53
C LEU A 61 2.53 -4.33 -0.71
N ILE A 62 1.50 -3.88 -0.01
CA ILE A 62 1.19 -2.46 0.16
C ILE A 62 1.38 -2.06 1.62
N ARG A 63 1.84 -0.84 1.85
CA ARG A 63 2.04 -0.27 3.18
C ARG A 63 1.19 0.97 3.33
N LEU A 64 0.36 0.98 4.36
CA LEU A 64 -0.56 2.04 4.73
C LEU A 64 0.00 2.81 5.95
N SER A 65 0.17 4.11 5.77
CA SER A 65 0.24 5.09 6.86
C SER A 65 -1.16 5.65 7.04
N VAL A 66 -1.83 5.24 8.11
CA VAL A 66 -3.18 5.72 8.43
C VAL A 66 -3.04 7.09 9.09
N GLY A 67 -3.66 8.10 8.49
CA GLY A 67 -3.76 9.46 8.99
C GLY A 67 -4.82 9.59 10.08
N ILE A 68 -5.39 10.79 10.20
CA ILE A 68 -6.40 11.15 11.21
C ILE A 68 -7.78 11.47 10.59
N GLU A 69 -8.03 11.04 9.36
CA GLU A 69 -9.34 11.15 8.72
C GLU A 69 -10.41 10.29 9.43
N GLU A 70 -11.68 10.53 9.10
CA GLU A 70 -12.79 9.73 9.64
C GLU A 70 -12.63 8.25 9.28
N ALA A 71 -12.76 7.38 10.30
CA ALA A 71 -12.45 5.96 10.14
C ALA A 71 -13.34 5.27 9.11
N ASP A 72 -14.63 5.63 9.07
CA ASP A 72 -15.60 5.07 8.12
C ASP A 72 -15.27 5.45 6.67
N ASP A 73 -14.75 6.66 6.44
CA ASP A 73 -14.33 7.12 5.12
C ASP A 73 -13.10 6.33 4.64
N LEU A 74 -12.13 6.09 5.53
CA LEU A 74 -10.95 5.27 5.22
C LEU A 74 -11.31 3.81 4.94
N ILE A 75 -12.24 3.24 5.72
CA ILE A 75 -12.74 1.88 5.51
C ILE A 75 -13.51 1.79 4.18
N ALA A 76 -14.34 2.79 3.87
CA ALA A 76 -15.07 2.84 2.60
C ALA A 76 -14.09 2.94 1.41
N ASP A 77 -13.05 3.79 1.51
CA ASP A 77 -12.03 3.96 0.47
C ASP A 77 -11.30 2.64 0.17
N LEU A 78 -10.86 1.97 1.23
CA LEU A 78 -10.22 0.66 1.13
C LEU A 78 -11.18 -0.39 0.56
N SER A 79 -12.44 -0.39 0.99
CA SER A 79 -13.44 -1.38 0.54
C SER A 79 -13.66 -1.26 -0.97
N GLN A 80 -13.90 -0.06 -1.52
CA GLN A 80 -14.09 0.07 -2.97
C GLN A 80 -12.82 -0.25 -3.75
N ALA A 81 -11.63 0.10 -3.23
CA ALA A 81 -10.39 -0.19 -3.93
C ALA A 81 -10.10 -1.70 -4.01
N LEU A 82 -10.55 -2.45 -2.99
CA LEU A 82 -10.40 -3.90 -2.88
C LEU A 82 -11.49 -4.71 -3.61
N GLU A 83 -12.62 -4.09 -3.98
CA GLU A 83 -13.59 -4.72 -4.88
C GLU A 83 -12.95 -5.11 -6.22
N LYS A 84 -13.36 -6.27 -6.75
CA LYS A 84 -12.85 -6.84 -8.00
C LYS A 84 -13.32 -6.00 -9.18
#